data_AF-A0A1A8BBQ6-F1
#
_entry.id   AF-A0A1A8BBQ6-F1
#
_cell.length_a   1.000
_cell.length_b   1.000
_cell.length_c   1.000
_cell.angle_alpha   90.00
_cell.angle_beta   90.00
_cell.angle_gamma   90.00
#
_symmetry.space_group_name_H-M   'P 1'
#
loop_
_entity.id
_entity.type
_entity.pdbx_description
1 polymer ?
#
loop_
_entity_poly.entity_id
_entity_poly.type
_entity_poly.pdbx_seq_one_letter_code
_entity_poly.pdbx_strand_id
1 'polypeptide(L)'
;ANRVAKVNVAPACVKALTKMRYCPYCRGMPGLTPCHGYCYNVMRGCLANQADLDAEWNLFIDAMLLVADRLVGPFNIEAVIEPIDIKISEAIMTMQDNSMHVSAKVFQGCGQPKPSGIGRSARGVSDVFSSRFKPYTPEQRPTTASGTSLDRLRVVWRTMQHSVIDIKEKLKE
;
A
#
# COMPACT_ATOMS: atom_id res chain seq x y z
N ALA A 1 5.05 -15.40 3.68
CA ALA A 1 4.48 -16.77 3.52
C ALA A 1 5.49 -17.80 2.99
N ASN A 2 6.02 -17.67 1.77
CA ASN A 2 6.81 -18.74 1.10
C ASN A 2 8.08 -19.22 1.81
N ARG A 3 8.66 -18.45 2.75
CA ARG A 3 9.82 -18.88 3.55
C ARG A 3 9.41 -19.70 4.77
N VAL A 4 8.31 -19.33 5.42
CA VAL A 4 7.79 -20.01 6.63
C VAL A 4 7.33 -21.43 6.30
N ALA A 5 6.74 -21.64 5.11
CA ALA A 5 6.32 -22.96 4.64
C ALA A 5 7.49 -23.93 4.38
N LYS A 6 8.73 -23.44 4.30
CA LYS A 6 9.94 -24.25 4.07
C LYS A 6 10.67 -24.64 5.36
N VAL A 7 10.16 -24.20 6.52
CA VAL A 7 10.76 -24.54 7.81
C VAL A 7 10.53 -26.02 8.09
N ASN A 8 11.61 -26.77 8.30
CA ASN A 8 11.53 -28.19 8.59
C ASN A 8 10.87 -28.44 9.94
N VAL A 9 10.12 -29.54 10.02
CA VAL A 9 9.49 -29.98 11.26
C VAL A 9 10.55 -30.52 12.21
N ALA A 10 10.55 -30.06 13.46
CA ALA A 10 11.49 -30.52 14.47
C ALA A 10 11.34 -32.03 14.74
N PRO A 11 12.43 -32.80 14.98
CA PRO A 11 12.34 -34.24 15.27
C PRO A 11 11.43 -34.58 16.47
N ALA A 12 11.39 -33.71 17.48
CA ALA A 12 10.48 -33.85 18.62
C ALA A 12 9.01 -33.78 18.20
N CYS A 13 8.67 -32.89 17.26
CA CYS A 13 7.33 -32.81 16.69
C CYS A 13 7.00 -34.06 15.86
N VAL A 14 7.92 -34.56 15.03
CA VAL A 14 7.72 -35.82 14.28
C VAL A 14 7.39 -36.97 15.23
N LYS A 15 8.13 -37.11 16.34
CA LYS A 15 7.85 -38.12 17.37
C LYS A 15 6.48 -37.93 18.02
N ALA A 16 6.10 -36.69 18.36
CA ALA A 16 4.82 -36.38 18.98
C ALA A 16 3.64 -36.65 18.04
N LEU A 17 3.74 -36.24 16.76
CA LEU A 17 2.75 -36.50 15.72
C LEU A 17 2.58 -38.00 15.46
N THR A 18 3.68 -38.75 15.37
CA THR A 18 3.63 -40.20 15.18
C THR A 18 2.96 -40.88 16.37
N LYS A 19 3.26 -40.45 17.61
CA LYS A 19 2.61 -40.97 18.81
C LYS A 19 1.12 -40.66 18.83
N MET A 20 0.73 -39.48 18.39
CA MET A 20 -0.66 -39.06 18.35
C MET A 20 -1.47 -39.82 17.30
N ARG A 21 -0.90 -40.05 16.11
CA ARG A 21 -1.64 -40.57 14.96
C ARG A 21 -1.52 -42.08 14.76
N TYR A 22 -0.36 -42.66 15.04
CA TYR A 22 -0.07 -44.06 14.67
C TYR A 22 0.03 -45.03 15.86
N CYS A 23 0.33 -44.57 17.08
CA CYS A 23 0.37 -45.47 18.24
C CYS A 23 -0.95 -46.21 18.54
N PRO A 24 -2.16 -45.71 18.24
CA PRO A 24 -3.39 -46.50 18.41
C PRO A 24 -3.37 -47.81 17.60
N TYR A 25 -2.84 -47.79 16.36
CA TYR A 25 -2.69 -48.98 15.54
C TYR A 25 -1.75 -50.01 16.18
N CYS A 26 -0.61 -49.56 16.69
CA CYS A 26 0.37 -50.44 17.36
C CYS A 26 -0.16 -51.06 18.66
N ARG A 27 -1.21 -50.46 19.26
CA ARG A 27 -1.85 -50.94 20.48
C ARG A 27 -3.13 -51.74 20.21
N GLY A 28 -3.43 -52.08 18.96
CA GLY A 28 -4.64 -52.82 18.60
C GLY A 28 -5.94 -52.01 18.71
N MET A 29 -5.84 -50.67 18.70
CA MET A 29 -6.98 -49.74 18.74
C MET A 29 -7.05 -48.87 17.48
N PRO A 30 -7.23 -49.45 16.28
CA PRO A 30 -7.16 -48.71 15.01
C PRO A 30 -8.33 -47.73 14.77
N GLY A 31 -9.46 -47.88 15.47
CA GLY A 31 -10.62 -47.00 15.36
C GLY A 31 -10.58 -45.76 16.25
N LEU A 32 -9.56 -45.62 17.11
CA LEU A 32 -9.49 -44.54 18.07
C LEU A 32 -8.88 -43.29 17.43
N THR A 33 -9.65 -42.20 17.39
CA THR A 33 -9.17 -40.89 16.94
C THR A 33 -8.50 -40.13 18.10
N PRO A 34 -7.47 -39.31 17.83
CA PRO A 34 -6.87 -38.49 18.86
C PRO A 34 -7.88 -37.46 19.40
N CYS A 35 -7.93 -37.31 20.72
CA CYS A 35 -8.78 -36.31 21.36
C CYS A 35 -8.44 -34.90 20.86
N HIS A 36 -9.44 -34.03 20.76
CA HIS A 36 -9.25 -32.64 20.31
C HIS A 36 -8.14 -31.92 21.07
N GLY A 37 -8.16 -31.95 22.41
CA GLY A 37 -7.14 -31.30 23.24
C GLY A 37 -5.74 -31.90 23.08
N TYR A 38 -5.64 -33.22 22.84
CA TYR A 38 -4.34 -33.85 22.56
C TYR A 38 -3.80 -33.42 21.20
N CYS A 39 -4.66 -33.38 20.18
CA CYS A 39 -4.32 -32.86 18.85
C CYS A 39 -3.83 -31.42 18.92
N TYR A 40 -4.62 -30.56 19.57
CA TYR A 40 -4.29 -29.14 19.74
C TYR A 40 -2.92 -28.95 20.39
N ASN A 41 -2.63 -29.65 21.49
CA ASN A 41 -1.35 -29.52 22.20
C ASN A 41 -0.16 -29.97 21.37
N VAL A 42 -0.29 -31.07 20.60
CA VAL A 42 0.77 -31.54 19.71
C VAL A 42 1.01 -30.52 18.59
N MET A 43 -0.07 -30.05 17.93
CA MET A 43 0.04 -29.08 16.84
C MET A 43 0.61 -27.74 17.31
N ARG A 44 0.22 -27.25 18.49
CA ARG A 44 0.77 -26.03 19.10
C ARG A 44 2.28 -26.14 19.33
N GLY A 45 2.75 -27.29 19.85
CA GLY A 45 4.18 -27.52 20.02
C GLY A 45 4.94 -27.63 18.69
N CYS A 46 4.31 -28.23 17.68
CA CYS A 46 4.89 -28.36 16.34
C CYS A 46 5.02 -27.03 15.58
N LEU A 47 4.07 -26.12 15.80
CA LEU A 47 3.96 -24.85 15.08
C LEU A 47 4.39 -23.64 15.93
N ALA A 48 5.12 -23.85 17.03
CA ALA A 48 5.51 -22.79 17.96
C ALA A 48 6.28 -21.66 17.25
N ASN A 49 7.30 -22.00 16.45
CA ASN A 49 8.08 -21.00 15.71
C ASN A 49 7.25 -20.23 14.67
N GLN A 50 6.18 -20.85 14.14
CA GLN A 50 5.25 -20.20 13.23
C GLN A 50 4.30 -19.28 13.99
N ALA A 51 3.90 -19.67 15.20
CA ALA A 51 3.03 -18.89 16.07
C ALA A 51 3.73 -17.60 16.58
N ASP A 52 5.06 -17.60 16.72
CA ASP A 52 5.82 -16.40 17.10
C ASP A 52 5.66 -15.25 16.10
N LEU A 53 5.27 -15.54 14.85
CA LEU A 53 5.03 -14.52 13.83
C LEU A 53 3.66 -13.84 13.96
N ASP A 54 2.76 -14.36 14.80
CA ASP A 54 1.37 -13.90 14.85
C ASP A 54 1.25 -12.41 15.20
N ALA A 55 2.00 -11.94 16.21
CA ALA A 55 1.95 -10.54 16.63
C ALA A 55 2.36 -9.58 15.50
N GLU A 56 3.53 -9.81 14.91
CA GLU A 56 4.06 -8.98 13.82
C GLU A 56 3.22 -9.10 12.54
N TRP A 57 2.66 -10.28 12.27
CA TRP A 57 1.76 -10.49 11.15
C TRP A 57 0.47 -9.68 11.31
N ASN A 58 -0.12 -9.66 12.51
CA ASN A 58 -1.30 -8.84 12.78
C ASN A 58 -0.99 -7.34 12.63
N LEU A 59 0.15 -6.87 13.16
CA LEU A 59 0.60 -5.48 12.98
C LEU A 59 0.79 -5.11 11.51
N PHE A 60 1.40 -6.01 10.72
CA PHE A 60 1.57 -5.80 9.29
C PHE A 60 0.22 -5.69 8.56
N ILE A 61 -0.73 -6.58 8.87
CA ILE A 61 -2.06 -6.55 8.28
C ILE A 61 -2.77 -5.23 8.64
N ASP A 62 -2.74 -4.83 9.90
CA ASP A 62 -3.37 -3.57 10.36
C ASP A 62 -2.75 -2.34 9.67
N ALA A 63 -1.43 -2.30 9.52
CA ALA A 63 -0.73 -1.23 8.80
C ALA A 63 -1.11 -1.20 7.31
N MET A 64 -1.20 -2.36 6.67
CA MET A 64 -1.60 -2.44 5.26
C MET A 64 -3.06 -2.03 5.04
N LEU A 65 -3.96 -2.34 5.98
CA LEU A 65 -5.34 -1.85 5.96
C LEU A 65 -5.38 -0.31 6.04
N LEU A 66 -4.57 0.30 6.90
CA LEU A 66 -4.49 1.76 7.01
C LEU A 66 -4.00 2.42 5.70
N VAL A 67 -2.98 1.85 5.06
CA VAL A 67 -2.49 2.35 3.76
C VAL A 67 -3.60 2.26 2.72
N ALA A 68 -4.33 1.16 2.69
CA ALA A 68 -5.39 0.97 1.73
C ALA A 68 -6.57 1.93 1.89
N ASP A 69 -6.97 2.22 3.13
CA ASP A 69 -8.00 3.23 3.40
C ASP A 69 -7.60 4.60 2.82
N ARG A 70 -6.31 4.93 2.83
CA ARG A 70 -5.80 6.17 2.20
C ARG A 70 -5.82 6.12 0.66
N LEU A 71 -5.60 4.95 0.07
CA LEU A 71 -5.62 4.78 -1.39
C LEU A 71 -7.04 4.68 -1.97
N VAL A 72 -8.02 4.20 -1.20
CA VAL A 72 -9.44 4.17 -1.60
C VAL A 72 -10.14 5.47 -1.25
N GLY A 73 -9.75 6.12 -0.14
CA GLY A 73 -10.39 7.31 0.38
C GLY A 73 -10.19 8.58 -0.47
N PRO A 74 -10.78 9.70 -0.03
CA PRO A 74 -10.76 10.99 -0.75
C PRO A 74 -9.35 11.59 -0.90
N PHE A 75 -8.37 11.08 -0.16
CA PHE A 75 -6.96 11.47 -0.23
C PHE A 75 -6.11 10.52 -1.09
N ASN A 76 -6.74 9.77 -2.01
CA ASN A 76 -5.97 8.96 -2.95
C ASN A 76 -4.97 9.84 -3.70
N ILE A 77 -3.74 9.35 -3.84
CA ILE A 77 -2.67 10.02 -4.55
C ILE A 77 -3.06 10.41 -5.98
N GLU A 78 -3.89 9.60 -6.64
CA GLU A 78 -4.41 9.88 -7.98
C GLU A 78 -5.29 11.13 -8.01
N ALA A 79 -6.12 11.37 -6.98
CA ALA A 79 -6.99 12.54 -6.93
C ALA A 79 -6.20 13.87 -6.87
N VAL A 80 -4.93 13.81 -6.42
CA VAL A 80 -4.02 14.95 -6.39
C VAL A 80 -3.15 15.02 -7.63
N ILE A 81 -2.64 13.88 -8.12
CA ILE A 81 -1.72 13.83 -9.26
C ILE A 81 -2.46 14.05 -10.59
N GLU A 82 -3.66 13.50 -10.75
CA GLU A 82 -4.40 13.58 -12.01
C GLU A 82 -4.70 15.02 -12.47
N PRO A 83 -5.17 15.95 -11.60
CA PRO A 83 -5.42 17.33 -12.00
C PRO A 83 -4.24 18.28 -11.74
N ILE A 84 -3.01 17.79 -11.55
CA ILE A 84 -1.88 18.63 -11.11
C ILE A 84 -1.53 19.73 -12.13
N ASP A 85 -1.64 19.43 -13.41
CA ASP A 85 -1.42 20.36 -14.52
C ASP A 85 -2.48 21.48 -14.55
N ILE A 86 -3.75 21.13 -14.31
CA ILE A 86 -4.86 22.07 -14.18
C ILE A 86 -4.61 22.99 -12.98
N LYS A 87 -4.20 22.44 -11.83
CA LYS A 87 -3.92 23.22 -10.62
C LYS A 87 -2.72 24.16 -10.77
N ILE A 88 -1.66 23.74 -11.46
CA ILE A 88 -0.54 24.63 -11.81
C ILE A 88 -1.03 25.76 -12.72
N SER A 89 -1.86 25.45 -13.71
CA SER A 89 -2.43 26.44 -14.63
C SER A 89 -3.32 27.46 -13.92
N GLU A 90 -4.19 27.00 -13.00
CA GLU A 90 -5.04 27.85 -12.14
C GLU A 90 -4.20 28.80 -11.26
N ALA A 91 -3.10 28.29 -10.68
CA ALA A 91 -2.20 29.10 -9.87
C ALA A 91 -1.48 30.18 -10.70
N ILE A 92 -1.04 29.85 -11.93
CA ILE A 92 -0.43 30.81 -12.86
C ILE A 92 -1.45 31.89 -13.25
N MET A 93 -2.66 31.49 -13.63
CA MET A 93 -3.74 32.41 -13.99
C MET A 93 -4.07 33.35 -12.82
N THR A 94 -4.21 32.79 -11.61
CA THR A 94 -4.46 33.59 -10.39
C THR A 94 -3.36 34.62 -10.16
N MET A 95 -2.09 34.25 -10.36
CA MET A 95 -0.97 35.19 -10.24
C MET A 95 -0.96 36.24 -11.34
N GLN A 96 -1.32 35.87 -12.58
CA GLN A 96 -1.42 36.82 -13.68
C GLN A 96 -2.50 37.87 -13.42
N ASP A 97 -3.69 37.45 -12.99
CA ASP A 97 -4.83 38.32 -12.64
C ASP A 97 -4.52 39.24 -11.47
N ASN A 98 -3.82 38.72 -10.45
CA ASN A 98 -3.49 39.47 -9.24
C ASN A 98 -2.12 40.17 -9.31
N SER A 99 -1.43 40.13 -10.45
CA SER A 99 -0.02 40.55 -10.59
C SER A 99 0.22 41.98 -10.11
N MET A 100 -0.65 42.92 -10.47
CA MET A 100 -0.53 44.33 -10.09
C MET A 100 -0.83 44.54 -8.60
N HIS A 101 -1.85 43.88 -8.07
CA HIS A 101 -2.22 43.98 -6.65
C HIS A 101 -1.11 43.43 -5.73
N VAL A 102 -0.56 42.28 -6.09
CA VAL A 102 0.58 41.67 -5.37
C VAL A 102 1.79 42.60 -5.47
N SER A 103 2.13 43.09 -6.66
CA SER A 103 3.27 44.01 -6.85
C SER A 103 3.13 45.29 -6.03
N ALA A 104 1.94 45.89 -6.00
CA ALA A 104 1.68 47.11 -5.22
C ALA A 104 1.90 46.88 -3.71
N LYS A 105 1.37 45.77 -3.15
CA LYS A 105 1.59 45.42 -1.74
C LYS A 105 3.05 45.12 -1.44
N VAL A 106 3.74 44.43 -2.35
CA VAL A 106 5.18 44.14 -2.21
C VAL A 106 5.98 45.43 -2.21
N PHE A 107 5.68 46.39 -3.09
CA PHE A 107 6.41 47.67 -3.14
C PHE A 107 6.15 48.53 -1.90
N GLN A 108 4.95 48.47 -1.35
CA GLN A 108 4.62 49.16 -0.11
C GLN A 108 5.37 48.57 1.10
N GLY A 109 5.49 47.23 1.19
CA GLY A 109 6.14 46.56 2.31
C GLY A 109 7.66 46.45 2.19
N CYS A 110 8.17 46.23 0.98
CA CYS A 110 9.59 45.96 0.71
C CYS A 110 10.33 47.13 0.05
N GLY A 111 9.61 48.17 -0.38
CA GLY A 111 10.13 49.31 -1.14
C GLY A 111 9.99 49.14 -2.66
N GLN A 112 10.00 50.26 -3.38
CA GLN A 112 9.96 50.26 -4.84
C GLN A 112 11.25 49.68 -5.43
N PRO A 113 11.17 48.72 -6.36
CA PRO A 113 12.35 48.18 -7.02
C PRO A 113 12.99 49.28 -7.88
N LYS A 114 14.31 49.46 -7.75
CA LYS A 114 15.06 50.32 -8.68
C LYS A 114 15.04 49.63 -10.06
N PRO A 115 14.56 50.30 -11.13
CA PRO A 115 14.66 49.73 -12.47
C PRO A 115 16.14 49.55 -12.80
N SER A 116 16.58 48.29 -12.91
CA SER A 116 17.92 47.97 -13.38
C SER A 116 18.05 48.50 -14.81
N GLY A 117 18.96 49.44 -15.07
CA GLY A 117 19.23 49.99 -16.40
C GLY A 117 19.80 48.96 -17.40
N ILE A 118 19.97 47.71 -16.95
CA ILE A 118 20.26 46.56 -17.79
C ILE A 118 18.91 45.99 -18.20
N GLY A 119 18.51 46.25 -19.45
CA GLY A 119 17.29 45.72 -20.04
C GLY A 119 17.12 44.26 -19.66
N ARG A 120 15.96 43.91 -19.07
CA ARG A 120 15.63 42.51 -18.84
C ARG A 120 15.75 41.83 -20.19
N SER A 121 16.74 40.96 -20.36
CA SER A 121 16.67 39.95 -21.41
C SER A 121 15.34 39.27 -21.15
N ALA A 122 14.36 39.56 -22.00
CA ALA A 122 13.12 38.82 -21.98
C ALA A 122 13.57 37.38 -22.18
N ARG A 123 13.60 36.60 -21.10
CA ARG A 123 13.58 35.15 -21.25
C ARG A 123 12.21 34.89 -21.84
N GLY A 124 12.12 35.02 -23.16
CA GLY A 124 10.98 34.57 -23.93
C GLY A 124 10.73 33.16 -23.45
N VAL A 125 9.50 32.91 -23.01
CA VAL A 125 9.02 31.55 -22.83
C VAL A 125 9.38 30.85 -24.14
N SER A 126 10.30 29.89 -24.11
CA SER A 126 10.56 29.14 -25.32
C SER A 126 9.26 28.40 -25.64
N ASP A 127 8.76 28.53 -26.87
CA ASP A 127 7.57 27.83 -27.37
C ASP A 127 7.67 26.29 -27.27
N VAL A 128 8.80 25.79 -26.76
CA VAL A 128 9.11 24.37 -26.55
C VAL A 128 8.41 23.79 -25.32
N PHE A 129 7.91 24.61 -24.39
CA PHE A 129 7.24 24.09 -23.17
C PHE A 129 5.89 23.41 -23.48
N SER A 130 5.16 23.88 -24.51
CA SER A 130 3.81 23.42 -24.80
C SER A 130 3.74 22.04 -25.50
N SER A 131 4.81 21.59 -26.16
CA SER A 131 4.78 20.30 -26.89
C SER A 131 5.01 19.06 -26.01
N ARG A 132 5.43 19.25 -24.76
CA ARG A 132 5.74 18.15 -23.82
C ARG A 132 4.55 17.74 -22.96
N PHE A 133 3.56 18.61 -22.76
CA PHE A 133 2.36 18.32 -21.99
C PHE A 133 1.21 17.98 -22.94
N LYS A 134 1.22 16.75 -23.46
CA LYS A 134 0.08 16.19 -24.19
C LYS A 134 -0.79 15.43 -23.18
N PRO A 135 -2.09 15.74 -23.03
CA PRO A 135 -3.00 14.91 -22.24
C PRO A 135 -2.93 13.48 -22.77
N TYR A 136 -2.60 12.53 -21.89
CA TYR A 136 -2.59 11.12 -22.23
C TYR A 136 -4.02 10.68 -22.57
N THR A 137 -4.20 9.93 -23.66
CA THR A 137 -5.46 9.20 -23.87
C THR A 137 -5.59 8.12 -22.78
N PRO A 138 -6.82 7.73 -22.37
CA PRO A 138 -7.03 6.73 -21.31
C PRO A 138 -6.23 5.43 -21.53
N GLU A 139 -6.00 5.05 -22.79
CA GLU A 139 -5.24 3.86 -23.21
C GLU A 139 -3.72 4.01 -23.09
N GLN A 140 -3.16 5.22 -23.04
CA GLN A 140 -1.71 5.48 -23.03
C GLN A 140 -1.16 5.88 -21.66
N ARG A 141 -2.01 5.91 -20.62
CA ARG A 141 -1.63 6.27 -19.24
C ARG A 141 -0.39 5.46 -18.81
N PRO A 142 0.73 6.10 -18.42
CA PRO A 142 1.92 5.38 -18.02
C PRO A 142 1.58 4.50 -16.81
N THR A 143 1.54 3.19 -17.03
CA THR A 143 1.53 2.24 -15.93
C THR A 143 2.89 2.33 -15.27
N THR A 144 2.91 2.41 -13.94
CA THR A 144 4.14 2.23 -13.16
C THR A 144 4.86 0.97 -13.62
N ALA A 145 6.18 0.87 -13.42
CA ALA A 145 7.07 -0.16 -13.98
C ALA A 145 6.66 -1.64 -13.80
N SER A 146 5.55 -1.91 -13.12
CA SER A 146 4.90 -3.22 -12.93
C SER A 146 3.61 -3.42 -13.75
N GLY A 147 3.19 -2.50 -14.63
CA GLY A 147 2.05 -2.69 -15.54
C GLY A 147 0.65 -2.71 -14.87
N THR A 148 0.53 -2.26 -13.62
CA THR A 148 -0.75 -2.25 -12.88
C THR A 148 -1.23 -0.82 -12.68
N SER A 149 -2.47 -0.52 -13.08
CA SER A 149 -3.11 0.76 -12.74
C SER A 149 -3.43 0.78 -11.24
N LEU A 150 -3.43 1.97 -10.64
CA LEU A 150 -3.84 2.17 -9.24
C LEU A 150 -5.24 1.61 -8.97
N ASP A 151 -6.14 1.67 -9.95
CA ASP A 151 -7.46 1.03 -9.90
C ASP A 151 -7.42 -0.50 -9.86
N ARG A 152 -6.52 -1.13 -10.63
CA ARG A 152 -6.33 -2.59 -10.52
C ARG A 152 -5.79 -2.97 -9.15
N LEU A 153 -4.87 -2.19 -8.59
CA LEU A 153 -4.37 -2.40 -7.23
C LEU A 153 -5.49 -2.22 -6.19
N ARG A 154 -6.37 -1.24 -6.35
CA ARG A 154 -7.56 -1.04 -5.50
C ARG A 154 -8.54 -2.22 -5.56
N VAL A 155 -8.77 -2.79 -6.74
CA VAL A 155 -9.67 -3.96 -6.91
C VAL A 155 -9.06 -5.21 -6.29
N VAL A 156 -7.80 -5.52 -6.62
CA VAL A 156 -7.06 -6.65 -6.03
C VAL A 156 -6.93 -6.49 -4.52
N TRP A 157 -6.77 -5.27 -4.04
CA TRP A 157 -6.72 -4.99 -2.62
C TRP A 157 -8.07 -5.22 -1.94
N ARG A 158 -9.18 -4.69 -2.48
CA ARG A 158 -10.51 -4.91 -1.91
C ARG A 158 -10.84 -6.40 -1.78
N THR A 159 -10.55 -7.19 -2.80
CA THR A 159 -10.77 -8.64 -2.75
C THR A 159 -9.88 -9.30 -1.69
N MET A 160 -8.63 -8.87 -1.54
CA MET A 160 -7.74 -9.38 -0.48
C MET A 160 -8.23 -8.98 0.92
N GLN A 161 -8.65 -7.72 1.12
CA GLN A 161 -9.16 -7.22 2.40
C GLN A 161 -10.42 -7.98 2.84
N HIS A 162 -11.38 -8.20 1.93
CA HIS A 162 -12.54 -9.04 2.23
C HIS A 162 -12.16 -10.47 2.64
N SER A 163 -11.18 -11.06 1.95
CA SER A 163 -10.69 -12.40 2.27
C SER A 163 -10.03 -12.45 3.66
N VAL A 164 -9.24 -11.43 4.02
CA VAL A 164 -8.58 -11.36 5.33
C VAL A 164 -9.59 -11.15 6.46
N ILE A 165 -10.60 -10.29 6.27
CA ILE A 165 -11.65 -10.06 7.25
C ILE A 165 -12.47 -11.34 7.47
N ASP A 166 -12.89 -12.00 6.39
CA ASP A 166 -13.64 -13.28 6.44
C ASP A 166 -12.84 -14.38 7.18
N ILE A 167 -11.53 -14.49 6.91
CA ILE A 167 -10.65 -15.42 7.64
C ILE A 167 -10.55 -15.04 9.11
N LYS A 168 -10.42 -13.75 9.45
CA LYS A 168 -10.31 -13.27 10.83
C LYS A 168 -11.60 -13.50 11.63
N GLU A 169 -12.77 -13.40 10.99
CA GLU A 169 -14.06 -13.76 11.59
C GLU A 169 -14.17 -15.27 11.82
N LYS A 170 -13.85 -16.09 10.81
CA LYS A 170 -13.87 -17.56 10.92
C LYS A 170 -12.88 -18.12 11.94
N LEU A 171 -11.79 -17.41 12.23
CA LEU A 171 -10.81 -17.81 13.25
C LEU A 171 -11.19 -17.37 14.67
N LYS A 172 -12.24 -16.54 14.83
CA LYS A 172 -12.78 -16.14 16.14
C LYS A 172 -13.88 -17.08 16.66
N GLU A 173 -14.48 -17.89 15.78
CA GLU A 173 -15.42 -18.97 16.11
C GLU A 173 -14.69 -20.28 16.44
#